data_AF-A0A7C4RB22-F1
#
_entry.id   AF-A0A7C4RB22-F1
#
_cell.length_a   1.000
_cell.length_b   1.000
_cell.length_c   1.000
_cell.angle_alpha   90.00
_cell.angle_beta   90.00
_cell.angle_gamma   90.00
#
_symmetry.space_group_name_H-M   'P 1'
#
loop_
_entity.id
_entity.type
_entity.pdbx_description
1 polymer ?
#
loop_
_entity_poly.entity_id
_entity_poly.type
_entity_poly.pdbx_seq_one_letter_code
_entity_poly.pdbx_strand_id
1 'polypeptide(L)' 'MGRRLKAVLTVFAVGFIGFILGVVANIIYFKVLPILIESFPYIFASSWVAWGFGGALLAIICCLIYAYVL' A
#
# COMPACT_ATOMS: atom_id res chain seq x y z
N MET A 1 -30.32 1.87 -16.78
CA MET A 1 -29.15 1.07 -17.21
C MET A 1 -27.80 1.57 -16.65
N GLY A 2 -27.48 2.87 -16.72
CA GLY A 2 -26.11 3.37 -16.42
C GLY A 2 -25.59 3.26 -14.98
N ARG A 3 -26.45 3.27 -13.95
CA ARG A 3 -26.02 3.23 -12.54
C ARG A 3 -25.44 1.87 -12.12
N ARG A 4 -26.00 0.76 -12.65
CA ARG A 4 -25.50 -0.60 -12.41
C ARG A 4 -24.18 -0.87 -13.14
N LEU A 5 -24.04 -0.38 -14.38
CA LEU A 5 -22.80 -0.51 -15.15
C LEU A 5 -21.65 0.25 -14.49
N LYS A 6 -21.89 1.48 -14.01
CA LYS A 6 -20.90 2.25 -13.23
C LYS A 6 -20.46 1.50 -11.97
N ALA A 7 -21.41 0.92 -11.22
CA ALA A 7 -21.08 0.17 -10.00
C ALA A 7 -20.18 -1.05 -10.30
N VAL A 8 -20.48 -1.82 -11.34
CA VAL A 8 -19.66 -2.98 -11.75
C VAL A 8 -18.26 -2.54 -12.19
N LEU A 9 -18.14 -1.47 -12.97
CA LEU A 9 -16.85 -0.91 -13.38
C LEU A 9 -16.03 -0.42 -12.19
N THR A 10 -16.66 0.25 -11.21
CA THR A 10 -15.98 0.69 -9.98
C THR A 10 -15.45 -0.51 -9.19
N VAL A 11 -16.26 -1.55 -8.97
CA VAL A 11 -15.81 -2.74 -8.24
C VAL A 11 -14.68 -3.46 -8.98
N PHE A 12 -14.78 -3.57 -10.30
CA PHE A 12 -13.73 -4.17 -11.11
C PHE A 12 -12.41 -3.37 -11.03
N ALA A 13 -12.49 -2.04 -11.15
CA ALA A 13 -11.31 -1.17 -11.04
C ALA A 13 -10.65 -1.27 -9.65
N VAL A 14 -11.45 -1.24 -8.57
CA VAL A 14 -10.94 -1.39 -7.19
C VAL A 14 -10.32 -2.77 -6.99
N GLY A 15 -10.97 -3.82 -7.49
CA GLY A 15 -10.44 -5.19 -7.44
C GLY A 15 -9.12 -5.34 -8.20
N PHE A 16 -8.99 -4.71 -9.37
CA PHE A 16 -7.77 -4.72 -10.16
C PHE A 16 -6.62 -3.97 -9.49
N ILE A 17 -6.91 -2.82 -8.87
CA ILE A 17 -5.93 -2.09 -8.04
C ILE A 17 -5.47 -2.95 -6.87
N GLY A 18 -6.41 -3.61 -6.18
CA GLY A 18 -6.10 -4.55 -5.11
C GLY A 18 -5.23 -5.73 -5.57
N PHE A 19 -5.49 -6.27 -6.76
CA PHE A 19 -4.67 -7.32 -7.36
C PHE A 19 -3.23 -6.85 -7.63
N ILE A 20 -3.06 -5.68 -8.26
CA ILE A 20 -1.73 -5.10 -8.51
C ILE A 20 -0.98 -4.88 -7.19
N LEU A 21 -1.64 -4.28 -6.20
CA LEU A 21 -1.05 -4.07 -4.87
C LEU A 21 -0.63 -5.38 -4.21
N GLY A 22 -1.42 -6.44 -4.35
CA GLY A 22 -1.09 -7.78 -3.85
C GLY A 22 0.15 -8.36 -4.52
N VAL A 23 0.28 -8.26 -5.85
CA VAL A 23 1.47 -8.72 -6.59
C VAL A 23 2.71 -7.92 -6.17
N VAL A 24 2.59 -6.60 -6.06
CA VAL A 24 3.68 -5.73 -5.62
C VAL A 24 4.11 -6.09 -4.20
N ALA A 25 3.17 -6.29 -3.27
CA ALA A 25 3.46 -6.69 -1.90
C ALA A 25 4.19 -8.04 -1.84
N ASN A 26 3.78 -9.02 -2.66
CA ASN A 26 4.45 -10.31 -2.75
C ASN A 26 5.90 -10.17 -3.22
N ILE A 27 6.13 -9.39 -4.29
CA ILE A 27 7.48 -9.14 -4.82
C ILE A 27 8.33 -8.41 -3.78
N ILE A 28 7.78 -7.40 -3.10
CA ILE A 28 8.50 -6.67 -2.07
C ILE A 28 8.92 -7.65 -0.96
N TYR A 29 8.00 -8.45 -0.44
CA TYR A 29 8.27 -9.34 0.69
C TYR A 29 9.27 -10.45 0.35
N PHE A 30 9.12 -11.10 -0.80
CA PHE A 30 9.94 -12.27 -1.15
C PHE A 30 11.22 -11.96 -1.93
N LYS A 31 11.32 -10.78 -2.57
CA LYS A 31 12.52 -10.41 -3.35
C LYS A 31 13.19 -9.16 -2.83
N VAL A 32 12.47 -8.04 -2.73
CA VAL A 32 13.10 -6.74 -2.46
C VAL A 32 13.61 -6.66 -1.03
N LEU A 33 12.78 -7.10 -0.07
CA LEU A 33 13.05 -6.97 1.36
C LEU A 33 14.23 -7.86 1.80
N PRO A 34 14.37 -9.13 1.34
CA PRO A 34 15.56 -9.93 1.59
C PRO A 34 16.84 -9.33 1.01
N ILE A 35 16.81 -8.88 -0.25
CA ILE A 35 17.97 -8.24 -0.91
C ILE A 35 18.40 -6.98 -0.14
N LEU A 36 17.42 -6.21 0.36
CA LEU A 36 17.68 -5.00 1.13
C LEU A 36 18.33 -5.32 2.49
N ILE A 37 17.89 -6.38 3.16
CA ILE A 37 18.51 -6.85 4.42
C ILE A 37 19.94 -7.31 4.20
N GLU A 38 20.19 -8.10 3.14
CA GLU A 38 21.53 -8.57 2.81
C GLU A 38 22.48 -7.41 2.49
N SER A 39 21.99 -6.39 1.80
CA SER A 39 22.78 -5.21 1.43
C SER A 39 22.99 -4.25 2.60
N PHE A 40 22.03 -4.14 3.52
CA PHE A 40 22.05 -3.22 4.66
C PHE A 40 21.55 -3.92 5.94
N PRO A 41 22.41 -4.71 6.62
CA PRO A 41 21.99 -5.55 7.74
C PRO A 41 21.45 -4.78 8.96
N TYR A 42 21.81 -3.50 9.08
CA TYR A 42 21.35 -2.63 10.17
C TYR A 42 20.16 -1.74 9.80
N ILE A 43 19.57 -1.89 8.62
CA ILE A 43 18.51 -0.97 8.16
C ILE A 43 17.27 -1.01 9.06
N PHE A 44 16.92 -2.18 9.59
CA PHE A 44 15.82 -2.35 10.54
C PHE A 44 16.17 -1.95 11.98
N ALA A 45 17.46 -1.83 12.31
CA ALA A 45 17.92 -1.26 13.58
C ALA A 45 17.92 0.29 13.55
N SER A 46 17.91 0.87 12.35
CA SER A 46 17.80 2.32 12.17
C SER A 46 16.37 2.78 12.42
N SER A 47 16.22 3.86 13.19
CA SER A 47 14.94 4.54 13.40
C SER A 47 14.29 5.02 12.10
N TRP A 48 15.06 5.11 11.02
CA TRP A 48 14.58 5.52 9.70
C TRP A 48 13.40 4.68 9.18
N VAL A 49 13.44 3.35 9.34
CA VAL A 49 12.33 2.47 8.92
C VAL A 49 11.07 2.73 9.75
N ALA A 50 11.23 2.96 11.06
CA ALA A 50 10.13 3.28 11.95
C ALA A 50 9.48 4.63 11.60
N TRP A 51 10.29 5.67 11.30
CA TRP A 51 9.80 6.97 10.84
C TRP A 51 9.13 6.88 9.47
N GLY A 52 9.67 6.10 8.53
CA GLY A 52 9.06 5.86 7.23
C GLY A 52 7.71 5.16 7.34
N PHE A 53 7.60 4.12 8.18
CA PHE A 53 6.34 3.42 8.42
C PHE A 53 5.32 4.30 9.15
N GLY A 54 5.76 5.07 10.16
CA GLY A 54 4.92 6.03 10.85
C GLY A 54 4.36 7.11 9.93
N GLY A 55 5.18 7.67 9.03
CA GLY A 55 4.74 8.64 8.04
C GLY A 55 3.73 8.06 7.05
N ALA A 56 3.94 6.83 6.57
CA ALA A 56 2.99 6.15 5.70
C ALA A 56 1.64 5.92 6.40
N LEU A 57 1.64 5.48 7.66
CA LEU A 57 0.42 5.32 8.45
C LEU A 57 -0.32 6.65 8.64
N LEU A 58 0.40 7.73 8.95
CA LEU A 58 -0.19 9.04 9.14
C LEU A 58 -0.84 9.54 7.84
N ALA A 59 -0.18 9.37 6.70
CA ALA A 59 -0.74 9.71 5.39
C ALA A 59 -2.04 8.92 5.10
N ILE A 60 -2.06 7.62 5.38
CA ILE A 60 -3.26 6.78 5.22
C ILE A 60 -4.40 7.28 6.13
N ILE A 61 -4.11 7.56 7.40
CA ILE A 61 -5.10 8.09 8.35
C ILE A 61 -5.66 9.42 7.85
N CYS A 62 -4.83 10.36 7.40
CA CYS A 62 -5.29 11.64 6.85
C CYS A 62 -6.18 11.45 5.61
N CYS A 63 -5.80 10.54 4.69
CA CYS A 63 -6.64 10.23 3.53
C CYS A 63 -7.98 9.61 3.93
N LEU A 64 -8.00 8.71 4.92
CA LEU A 64 -9.23 8.11 5.44
C LEU A 64 -10.13 9.17 6.09
N ILE A 65 -9.57 10.03 6.96
CA ILE A 65 -10.33 11.13 7.58
C ILE A 65 -10.94 12.02 6.49
N TYR A 66 -10.14 12.42 5.49
CA TYR A 66 -10.63 13.23 4.39
C TYR A 66 -11.76 12.54 3.60
N ALA A 67 -11.62 11.25 3.29
CA ALA A 67 -12.62 10.49 2.56
C ALA A 67 -13.92 10.25 3.34
N TYR A 68 -13.87 10.20 4.68
CA TYR A 68 -15.05 10.04 5.54
C TYR A 68 -15.74 11.37 5.90
N VAL A 69 -15.01 12.49 5.88
CA VAL A 69 -15.55 13.84 6.18
C VAL A 69 -16.18 14.49 4.95
N LEU A 70 -15.82 14.04 3.74
CA LEU A 70 -16.40 14.47 2.45
C LEU A 70 -17.73 13.76 2.14
#